data_AF-A0A7S1JKU4-F1
#
_entry.id   AF-A0A7S1JKU4-F1
#
_cell.length_a   1.000
_cell.length_b   1.000
_cell.length_c   1.000
_cell.angle_alpha   90.00
_cell.angle_beta   90.00
_cell.angle_gamma   90.00
#
_symmetry.space_group_name_H-M   'P 1'
#
loop_
_entity.id
_entity.type
_entity.pdbx_description
1 polymer ?
#
loop_
_entity_poly.entity_id
_entity_poly.type
_entity_poly.pdbx_seq_one_letter_code
_entity_poly.pdbx_strand_id
1 'polypeptide(L)'
;LAHPPLFFFFRGPKANRPSPNSSFVGCSSITMADVSEAFRSFAGGASELDGRQFVKLCKDCRIIDSKCTSTDVDLIFAKVKQKAARKINLFEFEQALELLAEKKKISVSDLKNKIGSSQGPVLTGTKTEAVKFYDDKSTFTGVHQHGGPSTVDKGRNKFSDLSEFCDRTPADVRGIKSLK
;
A
#
# COMPACT_ATOMS: atom_id res chain seq x y z
N LEU A 1 -53.08 15.78 -44.51
CA LEU A 1 -51.81 15.89 -45.27
C LEU A 1 -50.93 16.89 -44.54
N ALA A 2 -49.77 16.61 -43.97
CA ALA A 2 -48.90 15.46 -43.97
C ALA A 2 -48.04 15.50 -42.68
N HIS A 3 -47.59 14.33 -42.22
CA HIS A 3 -46.64 14.15 -41.12
C HIS A 3 -45.24 14.66 -41.48
N PRO A 4 -44.45 15.14 -40.50
CA PRO A 4 -43.00 15.13 -40.57
C PRO A 4 -42.39 13.86 -39.94
N PRO A 5 -41.17 13.45 -40.37
CA PRO A 5 -40.68 12.08 -40.28
C PRO A 5 -39.96 11.72 -38.99
N LEU A 6 -40.03 10.42 -38.69
CA LEU A 6 -39.25 9.66 -37.71
C LEU A 6 -37.74 9.89 -37.88
N PHE A 7 -37.10 10.48 -36.87
CA PHE A 7 -35.66 10.27 -36.65
C PHE A 7 -35.46 9.30 -35.49
N PHE A 8 -35.00 8.12 -35.88
CA PHE A 8 -34.62 6.99 -35.06
C PHE A 8 -33.60 7.39 -33.99
N PHE A 9 -34.02 7.35 -32.73
CA PHE A 9 -33.15 7.42 -31.57
C PHE A 9 -32.45 6.05 -31.42
N PHE A 10 -31.20 5.96 -31.85
CA PHE A 10 -30.35 4.77 -31.70
C PHE A 10 -30.03 4.56 -30.21
N ARG A 11 -30.92 3.86 -29.51
CA ARG A 11 -30.75 3.46 -28.11
C ARG A 11 -30.00 2.13 -28.09
N GLY A 12 -28.68 2.22 -27.99
CA GLY A 12 -27.80 1.05 -27.88
C GLY A 12 -28.18 0.14 -26.71
N PRO A 13 -27.94 -1.18 -26.83
CA PRO A 13 -28.34 -2.17 -25.84
C PRO A 13 -27.60 -1.93 -24.51
N LYS A 14 -28.38 -1.87 -23.42
CA LYS A 14 -27.85 -1.84 -22.06
C LYS A 14 -26.99 -3.08 -21.83
N ALA A 15 -25.68 -2.88 -21.71
CA ALA A 15 -24.79 -3.89 -21.16
C ALA A 15 -25.29 -4.26 -19.76
N ASN A 16 -25.80 -5.49 -19.67
CA ASN A 16 -26.28 -6.11 -18.45
C ASN A 16 -25.04 -6.35 -17.57
N ARG A 17 -24.71 -5.40 -16.68
CA ARG A 17 -23.76 -5.67 -15.61
C ARG A 17 -24.48 -6.61 -14.63
N PRO A 18 -23.97 -7.82 -14.38
CA PRO A 18 -24.50 -8.61 -13.28
C PRO A 18 -24.26 -7.84 -11.97
N SER A 19 -25.33 -7.65 -11.21
CA SER A 19 -25.32 -7.14 -9.86
C SER A 19 -24.46 -8.05 -8.96
N PRO A 20 -23.77 -7.52 -7.93
CA PRO A 20 -23.21 -8.36 -6.88
C PRO A 20 -24.36 -8.75 -5.97
N ASN A 21 -25.09 -9.81 -6.34
CA ASN A 21 -26.04 -10.43 -5.43
C ASN A 21 -25.26 -11.18 -4.36
N SER A 22 -25.16 -10.53 -3.20
CA SER A 22 -25.13 -11.15 -1.89
C SER A 22 -26.08 -12.35 -1.85
N SER A 23 -25.50 -13.56 -1.81
CA SER A 23 -25.89 -14.73 -1.02
C SER A 23 -25.49 -16.00 -1.77
N PHE A 24 -24.34 -16.57 -1.42
CA PHE A 24 -24.15 -18.00 -1.59
C PHE A 24 -23.63 -18.57 -0.28
N VAL A 25 -24.59 -18.90 0.59
CA VAL A 25 -24.39 -19.87 1.65
C VAL A 25 -24.30 -21.21 0.93
N GLY A 26 -23.08 -21.70 0.73
CA GLY A 26 -22.81 -22.97 0.07
C GLY A 26 -21.81 -23.77 0.90
N CYS A 27 -22.28 -24.86 1.50
CA CYS A 27 -21.41 -25.94 1.92
C CYS A 27 -20.76 -26.52 0.66
N SER A 28 -19.48 -26.25 0.44
CA SER A 28 -18.76 -26.78 -0.72
C SER A 28 -17.39 -27.25 -0.28
N SER A 29 -17.13 -28.53 -0.54
CA SER A 29 -15.81 -29.15 -0.49
C SER A 29 -14.81 -28.27 -1.23
N ILE A 30 -13.89 -27.67 -0.49
CA ILE A 30 -12.90 -26.75 -1.05
C ILE A 30 -11.90 -27.54 -1.86
N THR A 31 -11.73 -27.10 -3.11
CA THR A 31 -10.90 -27.78 -4.09
C THR A 31 -9.55 -27.09 -4.15
N MET A 32 -8.51 -27.80 -4.60
CA MET A 32 -7.18 -27.21 -4.78
C MET A 32 -7.20 -25.99 -5.72
N ALA A 33 -8.24 -25.86 -6.55
CA ALA A 33 -8.47 -24.71 -7.40
C ALA A 33 -8.64 -23.42 -6.59
N ASP A 34 -9.44 -23.42 -5.52
CA ASP A 34 -9.70 -22.24 -4.68
C ASP A 34 -8.41 -21.77 -3.98
N VAL A 35 -7.62 -22.72 -3.49
CA VAL A 35 -6.31 -22.46 -2.88
C VAL A 35 -5.32 -21.91 -3.91
N SER A 36 -5.34 -22.45 -5.14
CA SER A 36 -4.50 -21.97 -6.24
C SER A 36 -4.88 -20.56 -6.71
N GLU A 37 -6.15 -20.21 -6.67
CA GLU A 37 -6.65 -18.88 -7.04
C GLU A 37 -6.26 -17.84 -5.99
N ALA A 38 -6.42 -18.18 -4.71
CA ALA A 38 -5.89 -17.37 -3.61
C ALA A 38 -4.38 -17.18 -3.78
N PHE A 39 -3.62 -18.26 -4.00
CA PHE A 39 -2.16 -18.20 -4.23
C PHE A 39 -1.81 -17.21 -5.35
N ARG A 40 -2.47 -17.30 -6.51
CA ARG A 40 -2.25 -16.39 -7.66
C ARG A 40 -2.62 -14.95 -7.33
N SER A 41 -3.71 -14.74 -6.60
CA SER A 41 -4.16 -13.44 -6.14
C SER A 41 -3.12 -12.77 -5.23
N PHE A 42 -2.54 -13.53 -4.31
CA PHE A 42 -1.49 -13.04 -3.40
C PHE A 42 -0.12 -12.88 -4.09
N ALA A 43 0.17 -13.71 -5.11
CA ALA A 43 1.38 -13.63 -5.93
C ALA A 43 1.35 -12.46 -6.95
N GLY A 44 0.22 -11.77 -7.10
CA GLY A 44 0.06 -10.68 -8.06
C GLY A 44 0.05 -11.16 -9.52
N GLY A 45 -0.44 -12.38 -9.77
CA GLY A 45 -0.47 -12.99 -11.09
C GLY A 45 0.78 -13.80 -11.46
N ALA A 46 1.78 -13.88 -10.58
CA ALA A 46 2.93 -14.76 -10.76
C ALA A 46 2.63 -16.21 -10.35
N SER A 47 3.40 -17.16 -10.89
CA SER A 47 3.32 -18.58 -10.52
C SER A 47 4.13 -18.94 -9.26
N GLU A 48 4.80 -17.94 -8.67
CA GLU A 48 5.69 -18.09 -7.53
C GLU A 48 5.29 -17.08 -6.45
N LEU A 49 5.38 -17.46 -5.19
CA LEU A 49 4.97 -16.64 -4.06
C LEU A 49 6.15 -16.31 -3.14
N ASP A 50 6.27 -15.04 -2.76
CA ASP A 50 7.34 -14.53 -1.90
C ASP A 50 7.02 -14.76 -0.40
N GLY A 51 8.05 -14.92 0.44
CA GLY A 51 7.87 -15.09 1.89
C GLY A 51 7.09 -13.93 2.54
N ARG A 52 7.28 -12.70 2.06
CA ARG A 52 6.50 -11.55 2.55
C ARG A 52 5.01 -11.67 2.23
N GLN A 53 4.68 -12.18 1.03
CA GLN A 53 3.30 -12.44 0.63
C GLN A 53 2.70 -13.60 1.42
N PHE A 54 3.49 -14.63 1.72
CA PHE A 54 3.07 -15.77 2.54
C PHE A 54 2.68 -15.36 3.97
N VAL A 55 3.52 -14.54 4.61
CA VAL A 55 3.24 -13.99 5.94
C VAL A 55 1.99 -13.11 5.90
N LYS A 56 1.80 -12.32 4.82
CA LYS A 56 0.60 -11.49 4.65
C LYS A 56 -0.66 -12.34 4.50
N LEU A 57 -0.62 -13.39 3.69
CA LEU A 57 -1.72 -14.35 3.55
C LEU A 57 -2.09 -14.96 4.90
N CYS A 58 -1.09 -15.37 5.69
CA CYS A 58 -1.32 -15.90 7.03
C CYS A 58 -1.93 -14.87 8.00
N LYS A 59 -1.58 -13.58 7.86
CA LYS A 59 -2.18 -12.47 8.64
C LYS A 59 -3.62 -12.22 8.22
N ASP A 60 -3.87 -12.11 6.92
CA ASP A 60 -5.19 -11.81 6.36
C ASP A 60 -6.19 -12.94 6.66
N CYS A 61 -5.74 -14.18 6.59
CA CYS A 61 -6.53 -15.37 6.97
C CYS A 61 -6.68 -15.56 8.50
N ARG A 62 -6.14 -14.63 9.32
CA ARG A 62 -6.10 -14.73 10.80
C ARG A 62 -5.53 -16.07 11.27
N ILE A 63 -4.53 -16.57 10.55
CA ILE A 63 -3.81 -17.81 10.88
C ILE A 63 -2.81 -17.54 12.02
N ILE A 64 -2.19 -16.37 12.03
CA ILE A 64 -1.25 -15.95 13.08
C ILE A 64 -2.01 -15.69 14.39
N ASP A 65 -1.54 -16.31 15.47
CA ASP A 65 -2.05 -16.20 16.84
C ASP A 65 -0.86 -16.26 17.81
N SER A 66 -1.09 -16.09 19.11
CA SER A 66 -0.08 -16.23 20.18
C SER A 66 0.75 -17.51 20.11
N LYS A 67 0.19 -18.62 19.59
CA LYS A 67 0.86 -19.92 19.44
C LYS A 67 1.58 -20.12 18.11
N CYS A 68 1.26 -19.33 17.09
CA CYS A 68 1.85 -19.40 15.76
C CYS A 68 2.19 -17.97 15.33
N THR A 69 3.43 -17.57 15.62
CA THR A 69 3.92 -16.21 15.41
C THR A 69 4.36 -16.00 13.96
N SER A 70 4.57 -14.76 13.52
CA SER A 70 5.13 -14.52 12.17
C SER A 70 6.48 -15.20 11.99
N THR A 71 7.29 -15.27 13.05
CA THR A 71 8.56 -15.98 13.05
C THR A 71 8.38 -17.47 12.77
N ASP A 72 7.36 -18.12 13.32
CA ASP A 72 7.05 -19.52 13.00
C ASP A 72 6.68 -19.71 11.53
N VAL A 73 5.89 -18.79 10.98
CA VAL A 73 5.52 -18.78 9.55
C VAL A 73 6.76 -18.63 8.67
N ASP A 74 7.66 -17.70 9.02
CA ASP A 74 8.94 -17.51 8.32
C ASP A 74 9.84 -18.75 8.40
N LEU A 75 9.87 -19.43 9.55
CA LEU A 75 10.62 -20.69 9.72
C LEU A 75 10.03 -21.82 8.86
N ILE A 76 8.71 -21.93 8.78
CA ILE A 76 8.05 -22.93 7.92
C ILE A 76 8.35 -22.64 6.45
N PHE A 77 8.25 -21.37 6.03
CA PHE A 77 8.63 -20.95 4.67
C PHE A 77 10.10 -21.28 4.36
N ALA A 78 11.01 -21.04 5.31
CA ALA A 78 12.42 -21.37 5.16
C ALA A 78 12.69 -22.88 5.08
N LYS A 79 11.83 -23.71 5.68
CA LYS A 79 11.93 -25.18 5.63
C LYS A 79 11.46 -25.76 4.29
N VAL A 80 10.38 -25.24 3.73
CA VAL A 80 9.80 -25.77 2.48
C VAL A 80 10.48 -25.26 1.22
N LYS A 81 11.08 -24.07 1.27
CA LYS A 81 11.75 -23.48 0.11
C LYS A 81 13.07 -24.19 -0.18
N GLN A 82 13.45 -24.25 -1.46
CA GLN A 82 14.79 -24.68 -1.84
C GLN A 82 15.87 -23.77 -1.23
N LYS A 83 17.00 -24.36 -0.79
CA LYS A 83 18.18 -23.59 -0.38
C LYS A 83 18.61 -22.69 -1.54
N ALA A 84 18.67 -21.38 -1.30
CA ALA A 84 18.91 -20.28 -2.25
C ALA A 84 17.68 -19.69 -2.97
N ALA A 85 16.50 -20.30 -2.91
CA ALA A 85 15.29 -19.70 -3.47
C ALA A 85 14.73 -18.59 -2.55
N ARG A 86 14.21 -17.53 -3.19
CA ARG A 86 13.49 -16.42 -2.53
C ARG A 86 11.97 -16.60 -2.54
N LYS A 87 11.48 -17.45 -3.43
CA LYS A 87 10.06 -17.71 -3.64
C LYS A 87 9.78 -19.20 -3.62
N ILE A 88 8.51 -19.56 -3.45
CA ILE A 88 8.03 -20.94 -3.45
C ILE A 88 7.01 -21.17 -4.55
N ASN A 89 6.98 -22.40 -5.05
CA ASN A 89 5.95 -22.87 -5.98
C ASN A 89 4.69 -23.33 -5.25
N LEU A 90 3.60 -23.56 -5.99
CA LEU A 90 2.34 -24.04 -5.42
C LEU A 90 2.50 -25.37 -4.67
N PHE A 91 3.34 -26.28 -5.16
CA PHE A 91 3.63 -27.56 -4.50
C PHE A 91 4.33 -27.40 -3.14
N GLU A 92 5.27 -26.48 -3.04
CA GLU A 92 5.96 -26.16 -1.77
C GLU A 92 5.04 -25.39 -0.82
N PHE A 93 4.14 -24.57 -1.38
CA PHE A 93 3.10 -23.89 -0.64
C PHE A 93 2.13 -24.87 0.02
N GLU A 94 1.69 -25.92 -0.68
CA GLU A 94 0.83 -26.96 -0.10
C GLU A 94 1.49 -27.67 1.09
N GLN A 95 2.77 -28.04 0.96
CA GLN A 95 3.55 -28.60 2.07
C GLN A 95 3.67 -27.62 3.24
N ALA A 96 3.80 -26.31 2.96
CA ALA A 96 3.83 -25.29 4.00
C ALA A 96 2.50 -25.20 4.77
N LEU A 97 1.37 -25.39 4.08
CA LEU A 97 0.05 -25.40 4.70
C LEU A 97 -0.14 -26.59 5.65
N GLU A 98 0.40 -27.76 5.29
CA GLU A 98 0.37 -28.96 6.15
C GLU A 98 1.17 -28.72 7.45
N LEU A 99 2.40 -28.21 7.32
CA LEU A 99 3.23 -27.86 8.48
C LEU A 99 2.62 -26.74 9.35
N LEU A 100 1.92 -25.78 8.73
CA LEU A 100 1.16 -24.75 9.46
C LEU A 100 -0.03 -25.34 10.21
N ALA A 101 -0.75 -26.29 9.60
CA ALA A 101 -1.88 -26.96 10.21
C ALA A 101 -1.44 -27.76 11.44
N GLU A 102 -0.33 -28.50 11.36
CA GLU A 102 0.27 -29.21 12.49
C GLU A 102 0.66 -28.28 13.63
N LYS A 103 1.38 -27.18 13.30
CA LYS A 103 1.84 -26.20 14.29
C LYS A 103 0.67 -25.48 14.98
N LYS A 104 -0.41 -25.20 14.25
CA LYS A 104 -1.59 -24.52 14.79
C LYS A 104 -2.61 -25.49 15.43
N LYS A 105 -2.47 -26.80 15.21
CA LYS A 105 -3.45 -27.84 15.60
C LYS A 105 -4.85 -27.59 15.01
N ILE A 106 -4.90 -27.13 13.76
CA ILE A 106 -6.14 -26.94 13.01
C ILE A 106 -6.18 -27.98 11.88
N SER A 107 -7.38 -28.43 11.48
CA SER A 107 -7.49 -29.33 10.34
C SER A 107 -6.99 -28.66 9.06
N VAL A 108 -6.26 -29.39 8.22
CA VAL A 108 -5.74 -28.89 6.93
C VAL A 108 -6.91 -28.38 6.07
N SER A 109 -8.06 -29.04 6.14
CA SER A 109 -9.30 -28.63 5.49
C SER A 109 -9.76 -27.25 5.94
N ASP A 110 -9.84 -26.98 7.25
CA ASP A 110 -10.28 -25.66 7.75
C ASP A 110 -9.30 -24.55 7.37
N LEU A 111 -8.01 -24.88 7.29
CA LEU A 111 -6.98 -23.93 6.90
C LEU A 111 -7.12 -23.58 5.41
N LYS A 112 -7.26 -24.59 4.53
CA LYS A 112 -7.57 -24.38 3.11
C LYS A 112 -8.88 -23.61 2.93
N ASN A 113 -9.87 -23.87 3.78
CA ASN A 113 -11.15 -23.19 3.72
C ASN A 113 -11.03 -21.67 3.98
N LYS A 114 -10.23 -21.31 4.99
CA LYS A 114 -9.95 -19.91 5.31
C LYS A 114 -9.19 -19.18 4.21
N ILE A 115 -8.25 -19.88 3.56
CA ILE A 115 -7.46 -19.31 2.46
C ILE A 115 -8.32 -19.14 1.20
N GLY A 116 -9.07 -20.16 0.81
CA GLY A 116 -9.96 -20.12 -0.37
C GLY A 116 -11.08 -19.09 -0.23
N SER A 117 -11.53 -18.81 1.00
CA SER A 117 -12.51 -17.74 1.26
C SER A 117 -11.91 -16.33 1.24
N SER A 118 -10.59 -16.18 1.22
CA SER A 118 -9.94 -14.87 1.21
C SER A 118 -9.82 -14.33 -0.22
N GLN A 119 -10.53 -13.24 -0.53
CA GLN A 119 -10.54 -12.61 -1.87
C GLN A 119 -9.28 -11.76 -2.18
N GLY A 120 -8.11 -12.26 -1.78
CA GLY A 120 -6.82 -11.62 -2.07
C GLY A 120 -6.29 -10.69 -0.97
N PRO A 121 -5.11 -10.09 -1.20
CA PRO A 121 -4.36 -9.36 -0.18
C PRO A 121 -5.08 -8.09 0.24
N VAL A 122 -5.38 -7.96 1.53
CA VAL A 122 -5.95 -6.72 2.07
C VAL A 122 -4.86 -5.66 2.02
N LEU A 123 -5.04 -4.63 1.19
CA LEU A 123 -4.07 -3.53 1.08
C LEU A 123 -4.24 -2.56 2.25
N THR A 124 -3.99 -3.02 3.48
CA THR A 124 -3.81 -2.12 4.60
C THR A 124 -2.46 -1.43 4.43
N GLY A 125 -2.47 -0.11 4.18
CA GLY A 125 -1.22 0.66 4.08
C GLY A 125 -0.29 0.36 5.25
N THR A 126 1.01 0.20 4.96
CA THR A 126 2.04 -0.06 5.97
C THR A 126 2.02 1.08 6.98
N LYS A 127 1.48 0.84 8.17
CA LYS A 127 1.61 1.78 9.28
C LYS A 127 3.04 1.66 9.78
N THR A 128 3.84 2.70 9.60
CA THR A 128 5.17 2.79 10.19
C THR A 128 5.04 2.82 11.70
N GLU A 129 6.03 2.25 12.39
CA GLU A 129 6.12 2.39 13.85
C GLU A 129 6.30 3.87 14.22
N ALA A 130 5.84 4.28 15.39
CA ALA A 130 5.97 5.65 15.86
C ALA A 130 7.44 5.96 16.11
N VAL A 131 8.04 6.80 15.27
CA VAL A 131 9.44 7.19 15.40
C VAL A 131 9.49 8.61 15.94
N LYS A 132 10.00 8.75 17.16
CA LYS A 132 10.15 10.05 17.84
C LYS A 132 10.74 11.12 16.93
N PHE A 133 11.78 10.81 16.17
CA PHE A 133 12.46 11.78 15.30
C PHE A 133 11.67 12.21 14.05
N TYR A 134 10.61 11.49 13.66
CA TYR A 134 9.78 11.83 12.49
C TYR A 134 8.39 12.32 12.88
N ASP A 135 7.79 11.72 13.90
CA ASP A 135 6.40 11.98 14.31
C ASP A 135 6.30 13.07 15.38
N ASP A 136 7.35 13.29 16.20
CA ASP A 136 7.36 14.34 17.21
C ASP A 136 7.93 15.65 16.66
N LYS A 137 7.02 16.49 16.13
CA LYS A 137 7.41 17.78 15.56
C LYS A 137 7.96 18.78 16.59
N SER A 138 7.78 18.52 17.89
CA SER A 138 8.34 19.37 18.95
C SER A 138 9.86 19.24 19.07
N THR A 139 10.44 18.16 18.52
CA THR A 139 11.89 17.95 18.46
C THR A 139 12.58 18.65 17.29
N PHE A 140 11.83 19.19 16.32
CA PHE A 140 12.41 20.00 15.25
C PHE A 140 12.83 21.36 15.79
N THR A 141 14.13 21.64 15.75
CA THR A 141 14.71 22.93 16.12
C THR A 141 15.26 23.66 14.89
N GLY A 142 15.56 24.96 15.02
CA GLY A 142 16.21 25.75 13.96
C GLY A 142 15.25 26.14 12.84
N VAL A 143 15.70 26.09 11.58
CA VAL A 143 14.95 26.61 10.42
C VAL A 143 13.60 25.92 10.19
N HIS A 144 13.44 24.67 10.62
CA HIS A 144 12.17 23.94 10.51
C HIS A 144 11.07 24.48 11.45
N GLN A 145 11.47 25.07 12.59
CA GLN A 145 10.56 25.62 13.59
C GLN A 145 10.39 27.13 13.46
N HIS A 146 11.49 27.84 13.16
CA HIS A 146 11.56 29.30 13.18
C HIS A 146 11.60 29.94 11.78
N GLY A 147 11.64 29.13 10.71
CA GLY A 147 11.80 29.60 9.34
C GLY A 147 13.27 29.90 8.98
N GLY A 148 13.57 29.91 7.68
CA GLY A 148 14.83 30.46 7.17
C GLY A 148 14.86 32.00 7.25
N PRO A 149 15.91 32.66 6.74
CA PRO A 149 16.18 34.11 6.91
C PRO A 149 15.17 35.07 6.22
N SER A 150 13.86 34.80 6.25
CA SER A 150 12.84 35.69 5.68
C SER A 150 11.57 35.85 6.50
N THR A 151 11.60 35.67 7.83
CA THR A 151 10.35 35.87 8.62
C THR A 151 10.51 36.64 9.92
N VAL A 152 11.71 36.92 10.44
CA VAL A 152 11.83 37.62 11.74
C VAL A 152 13.09 38.48 11.93
N ASP A 153 13.63 39.06 10.86
CA ASP A 153 14.78 39.98 10.94
C ASP A 153 14.39 41.45 10.90
N LYS A 154 13.09 41.80 11.05
CA LYS A 154 12.71 43.19 11.31
C LYS A 154 13.20 43.60 12.70
N GLY A 155 14.33 44.30 12.76
CA GLY A 155 14.84 44.96 13.96
C GLY A 155 15.95 44.26 14.73
N ARG A 156 16.48 43.11 14.27
CA ARG A 156 17.69 42.49 14.86
C ARG A 156 18.99 42.98 14.24
N ASN A 157 18.94 43.40 12.99
CA ASN A 157 20.03 43.96 12.21
C ASN A 157 19.60 45.30 11.60
N LYS A 158 20.56 46.11 11.13
CA LYS A 158 20.30 47.45 10.58
C LYS A 158 19.45 47.43 9.30
N PHE A 159 19.37 46.29 8.62
CA PHE A 159 18.72 46.15 7.32
C PHE A 159 17.90 44.87 7.27
N SER A 160 16.63 44.96 6.89
CA SER A 160 15.66 43.85 6.88
C SER A 160 15.58 43.11 5.55
N ASP A 161 16.11 43.72 4.48
CA ASP A 161 16.11 43.18 3.12
C ASP A 161 17.36 43.64 2.36
N LEU A 162 17.78 42.86 1.34
CA LEU A 162 18.90 43.24 0.47
C LEU A 162 18.62 44.54 -0.30
N SER A 163 17.35 44.91 -0.50
CA SER A 163 16.98 46.17 -1.15
C SER A 163 17.42 47.40 -0.35
N GLU A 164 17.55 47.29 0.97
CA GLU A 164 17.96 48.39 1.84
C GLU A 164 19.49 48.62 1.84
N PHE A 165 20.27 47.64 1.36
CA PHE A 165 21.72 47.77 1.19
C PHE A 165 22.09 48.46 -0.13
N CYS A 166 21.25 48.31 -1.16
CA CYS A 166 21.54 48.76 -2.51
C CYS A 166 20.96 50.16 -2.77
N ASP A 167 21.82 51.18 -2.86
CA ASP A 167 21.43 52.52 -3.28
C ASP A 167 21.02 52.51 -4.77
N ARG A 168 19.71 52.55 -5.03
CA ARG A 168 19.12 52.61 -6.38
C ARG A 168 18.72 54.02 -6.80
N THR A 169 19.31 55.05 -6.20
CA THR A 169 19.05 56.44 -6.62
C THR A 169 19.47 56.63 -8.08
N PRO A 170 18.74 57.46 -8.86
CA PRO A 170 19.09 57.72 -10.25
C PRO A 170 20.47 58.39 -10.30
N ALA A 171 21.33 57.87 -11.18
CA ALA A 171 22.69 58.34 -11.37
C ALA A 171 22.97 58.52 -12.87
N ASP A 172 23.89 59.44 -13.18
CA ASP A 172 24.40 59.64 -14.53
C ASP A 172 25.30 58.46 -14.98
N VAL A 173 25.67 58.38 -16.26
CA VAL A 173 26.51 57.33 -16.86
C VAL A 173 27.88 57.17 -16.18
N ARG A 174 28.29 58.14 -15.36
CA ARG A 174 29.52 58.13 -14.54
C ARG A 174 29.30 57.74 -13.08
N GLY A 175 28.07 57.36 -12.69
CA GLY A 175 27.72 56.94 -11.33
C GLY A 175 27.57 58.07 -10.32
N ILE A 176 27.43 59.32 -10.77
CA ILE A 176 27.23 60.49 -9.89
C ILE A 176 25.74 60.64 -9.60
N LYS A 177 25.39 60.81 -8.32
CA LYS A 177 24.00 60.99 -7.86
C LYS A 177 23.39 62.24 -8.47
N SER A 178 22.23 62.08 -9.10
CA SER A 178 21.44 63.20 -9.58
C SER A 178 20.83 63.93 -8.38
N LEU A 179 21.34 65.12 -8.05
CA LEU A 179 20.70 66.00 -7.06
C LEU A 179 19.32 66.40 -7.59
N LYS A 180 18.29 66.22 -6.76
CA LYS A 180 16.92 66.60 -7.07
C LYS A 180 16.74 68.11 -6.94
#